data_AF-A0A970EYZ0-F1
#
_entry.id   AF-A0A970EYZ0-F1
#
_cell.length_a   1.000
_cell.length_b   1.000
_cell.length_c   1.000
_cell.angle_alpha   90.00
_cell.angle_beta   90.00
_cell.angle_gamma   90.00
#
_symmetry.space_group_name_H-M   'P 1'
#
loop_
_entity.id
_entity.type
_entity.pdbx_description
1 polymer ?
#
loop_
_entity_poly.entity_id
_entity_poly.type
_entity_poly.pdbx_seq_one_letter_code
_entity_poly.pdbx_strand_id
1 'polypeptide(L)' 'MILDIQFKIKNNPYYQRYIRENSHWYKILNRNPEAFRRFEEEVKEKYKLRPIDKLSRAVETLELISSIFLTLK' A
#
# COMPACT_ATOMS: atom_id res chain seq x y z
N MET A 1 -8.50 -20.24 3.13
CA MET A 1 -7.53 -19.30 2.51
C MET A 1 -6.40 -20.18 2.03
N ILE A 2 -6.04 -20.12 0.76
CA ILE A 2 -4.99 -21.00 0.23
C ILE A 2 -3.64 -20.66 0.86
N LEU A 3 -2.75 -21.66 0.92
CA LEU A 3 -1.47 -21.56 1.62
C LEU A 3 -0.59 -20.44 1.07
N ASP A 4 -0.58 -20.23 -0.25
CA ASP A 4 0.14 -19.14 -0.92
C ASP A 4 -0.26 -17.75 -0.36
N ILE A 5 -1.55 -17.48 -0.23
CA ILE A 5 -2.04 -16.20 0.32
C ILE A 5 -1.62 -16.05 1.79
N GLN A 6 -1.67 -17.12 2.58
CA GLN A 6 -1.21 -17.08 3.96
C GLN A 6 0.27 -16.73 4.06
N PHE A 7 1.12 -17.31 3.20
CA PHE A 7 2.54 -16.97 3.12
C PHE A 7 2.76 -15.51 2.68
N LYS A 8 2.05 -15.05 1.65
CA LYS A 8 2.12 -13.65 1.20
C LYS A 8 1.78 -12.68 2.32
N ILE A 9 0.70 -12.93 3.06
CA ILE A 9 0.30 -12.10 4.20
C ILE A 9 1.34 -12.18 5.32
N LYS A 10 1.83 -13.38 5.66
CA LYS A 10 2.80 -13.56 6.74
C LYS A 10 4.13 -12.85 6.45
N ASN A 11 4.57 -12.84 5.20
CA ASN A 11 5.87 -12.28 4.80
C ASN A 11 5.83 -10.76 4.55
N ASN A 12 4.66 -10.12 4.55
CA ASN A 12 4.53 -8.68 4.32
C ASN A 12 3.93 -7.98 5.56
N PRO A 13 4.67 -7.09 6.25
CA PRO A 13 4.18 -6.42 7.45
C PRO A 13 2.97 -5.51 7.19
N TYR A 14 2.86 -4.91 6.00
CA TYR A 14 1.69 -4.11 5.62
C TYR A 14 0.46 -4.98 5.45
N TYR A 15 0.60 -6.18 4.87
CA TYR A 15 -0.52 -7.11 4.73
C TYR A 15 -0.97 -7.62 6.10
N GLN A 16 -0.04 -7.95 7.00
CA GLN A 16 -0.37 -8.34 8.37
C GLN A 16 -1.11 -7.25 9.13
N ARG A 17 -0.62 -6.00 9.06
CA ARG A 17 -1.27 -4.87 9.72
C ARG A 17 -2.67 -4.63 9.13
N TYR A 18 -2.77 -4.56 7.81
CA TYR A 18 -4.02 -4.27 7.13
C TYR A 18 -5.10 -5.32 7.41
N ILE A 19 -4.77 -6.61 7.35
CA ILE A 19 -5.76 -7.67 7.54
C ILE A 19 -6.24 -7.76 8.99
N ARG A 20 -5.41 -7.39 9.97
CA ARG A 20 -5.81 -7.29 11.39
C ARG A 20 -6.77 -6.13 11.63
N GLU A 21 -6.52 -4.98 10.99
CA GLU A 21 -7.38 -3.80 11.05
C GLU A 21 -8.69 -4.00 10.26
N ASN A 22 -8.65 -4.82 9.19
CA ASN A 22 -9.76 -5.07 8.29
C ASN A 22 -10.14 -6.56 8.27
N SER A 23 -10.59 -7.07 9.42
CA SER A 23 -10.80 -8.51 9.65
C SER A 23 -11.80 -9.19 8.70
N HIS A 24 -12.67 -8.44 8.01
CA HIS A 24 -13.55 -8.95 6.96
C HIS A 24 -12.78 -9.65 5.83
N TRP A 25 -11.55 -9.22 5.56
CA TRP A 25 -10.67 -9.83 4.55
C TRP A 25 -10.31 -11.28 4.85
N TYR A 26 -10.25 -11.69 6.12
CA TYR A 26 -10.10 -13.11 6.45
C TYR A 26 -11.25 -13.94 5.87
N LYS A 27 -12.50 -13.47 6.00
CA LYS A 27 -13.67 -14.18 5.45
C LYS A 27 -13.65 -14.20 3.93
N ILE A 28 -13.33 -13.07 3.31
CA ILE A 28 -13.30 -12.93 1.84
C ILE A 28 -12.24 -13.83 1.24
N LEU A 29 -10.99 -13.78 1.72
CA LEU A 29 -9.88 -14.59 1.20
C LEU A 29 -10.00 -16.07 1.56
N ASN A 30 -10.78 -16.41 2.59
CA ASN A 30 -11.12 -17.80 2.87
C ASN A 30 -12.13 -18.37 1.84
N ARG A 31 -13.06 -17.54 1.37
CA ARG A 31 -14.14 -17.95 0.42
C ARG A 31 -13.74 -17.81 -1.03
N ASN A 32 -12.97 -16.77 -1.36
CA ASN A 32 -12.55 -16.42 -2.70
C ASN A 32 -11.08 -15.96 -2.71
N PRO A 33 -10.14 -16.88 -2.98
CA PRO A 33 -8.71 -16.56 -3.09
C PRO A 33 -8.39 -15.50 -4.17
N GLU A 34 -9.16 -15.45 -5.27
CA GLU A 34 -8.95 -14.50 -6.38
C GLU A 34 -9.17 -13.03 -5.95
N ALA A 35 -9.83 -12.81 -4.81
CA ALA A 35 -9.98 -11.49 -4.23
C ALA A 35 -8.67 -10.92 -3.66
N PHE A 36 -7.57 -11.69 -3.62
CA PHE A 36 -6.27 -11.22 -3.14
C PHE A 36 -5.74 -10.00 -3.88
N ARG A 37 -5.99 -9.90 -5.20
CA ARG A 37 -5.59 -8.72 -5.97
C ARG A 37 -6.26 -7.45 -5.44
N ARG A 38 -7.54 -7.52 -5.08
CA ARG A 38 -8.27 -6.38 -4.50
C ARG A 38 -7.75 -6.02 -3.11
N PHE A 39 -7.48 -7.03 -2.27
CA PHE A 39 -6.84 -6.84 -0.97
C PHE A 39 -5.49 -6.10 -1.11
N GLU A 40 -4.65 -6.53 -2.05
CA GLU A 40 -3.35 -5.90 -2.29
C GLU A 40 -3.49 -4.44 -2.74
N GLU A 41 -4.43 -4.13 -3.63
CA GLU A 41 -4.67 -2.74 -4.07
C GLU A 41 -5.14 -1.85 -2.91
N GLU A 42 -6.05 -2.33 -2.05
CA GLU A 42 -6.49 -1.58 -0.88
C GLU A 42 -5.36 -1.34 0.14
N VAL A 43 -4.44 -2.30 0.29
CA VAL A 43 -3.23 -2.11 1.11
C VAL A 43 -2.35 -1.01 0.50
N LYS A 44 -2.08 -1.10 -0.81
CA LYS A 44 -1.20 -0.13 -1.50
C LYS A 44 -1.76 1.28 -1.41
N GLU A 45 -3.07 1.43 -1.56
CA GLU A 45 -3.76 2.70 -1.41
C GLU A 45 -3.67 3.22 0.03
N LYS A 46 -4.04 2.40 1.03
CA LYS A 46 -4.03 2.82 2.45
C LYS A 46 -2.66 3.28 2.93
N TYR A 47 -1.58 2.63 2.48
CA TYR A 47 -0.22 2.95 2.90
C TYR A 47 0.59 3.76 1.88
N LYS A 48 -0.06 4.31 0.84
CA LYS A 48 0.59 5.14 -0.19
C LYS A 48 1.82 4.45 -0.81
N LEU A 49 1.67 3.17 -1.13
CA LEU A 49 2.71 2.32 -1.70
C LEU A 49 2.62 2.23 -3.23
N ARG A 50 1.64 2.88 -3.86
CA ARG A 50 1.49 2.85 -5.32
C ARG A 50 2.64 3.65 -5.96
N PRO A 51 3.04 3.31 -7.19
CA PRO A 51 4.04 4.09 -7.93
C PRO A 51 3.68 5.57 -8.04
N ILE A 52 2.39 5.88 -8.24
CA ILE A 52 1.89 7.27 -8.29
C ILE A 52 2.15 8.04 -6.99
N ASP A 53 2.03 7.38 -5.83
CA ASP A 53 2.28 8.00 -4.54
C ASP A 53 3.79 8.26 -4.30
N LYS A 54 4.67 7.53 -4.99
CA LYS A 54 6.12 7.81 -5.00
C LYS A 54 6.44 8.97 -5.93
N LEU A 55 5.80 9.05 -7.09
CA LEU A 55 5.96 10.15 -8.04
C LEU A 55 5.48 11.48 -7.45
N SER A 56 4.31 11.51 -6.80
CA SER A 56 3.79 12.71 -6.11
C SER A 56 4.80 13.27 -5.11
N ARG A 57 5.37 12.41 -4.26
CA ARG A 57 6.40 12.81 -3.28
C ARG A 57 7.65 13.38 -3.93
N ALA A 58 8.09 12.83 -5.06
CA ALA A 58 9.25 13.34 -5.78
C ALA A 58 8.98 14.74 -6.35
N VAL A 59 7.80 14.94 -6.95
CA VAL A 59 7.37 16.26 -7.47
C VAL A 59 7.28 17.29 -6.34
N GLU A 60 6.60 16.95 -5.24
CA GLU A 60 6.49 17.81 -4.04
C GLU A 60 7.88 18.21 -3.51
N THR A 61 8.83 17.28 -3.51
CA THR A 61 10.22 17.55 -3.06
C THR A 61 10.94 18.51 -4.01
N LEU A 62 10.75 18.37 -5.33
CA LEU A 62 11.34 19.26 -6.33
C LEU A 62 10.75 20.68 -6.24
N GLU A 63 9.46 20.81 -5.98
CA GLU A 63 8.79 22.10 -5.77
C GLU A 63 9.32 22.80 -4.52
N LEU A 64 9.49 22.07 -3.41
CA LEU A 64 10.11 22.60 -2.18
C LEU A 64 11.53 23.10 -2.42
N ILE A 65 12.39 22.30 -3.08
CA ILE A 65 13.76 22.71 -3.39
C ILE A 65 13.77 23.96 -4.30
N SER A 66 12.90 23.98 -5.31
CA SER A 66 12.79 25.10 -6.24
C SER A 66 12.33 26.39 -5.55
N SER A 67 11.34 26.29 -4.65
CA SER A 67 10.87 27.45 -3.88
C SER A 67 11.95 28.00 -2.95
N ILE A 68 12.70 27.14 -2.24
CA ILE A 68 13.83 27.55 -1.41
C ILE A 68 14.88 28.28 -2.25
N PHE A 69 15.26 27.72 -3.40
CA PHE A 69 16.23 28.35 -4.31
C PHE A 69 15.77 29.72 -4.82
N LEU A 70 14.48 29.88 -5.14
CA LEU A 70 13.91 31.16 -5.54
C LEU A 70 13.90 32.19 -4.40
N THR A 71 13.64 31.78 -3.16
CA THR A 71 13.64 32.70 -2.01
C THR A 71 15.03 33.14 -1.56
N LEU A 72 16.07 32.37 -1.89
CA LEU A 72 17.46 32.68 -1.54
C LEU A 72 18.15 33.60 -2.58
N LYS A 73 17.48 33.89 -3.69
CA LYS A 73 17.99 34.71 -4.79
C LYS A 73 17.41 36.12 -4.72
#